data_AF-A0AA42YF18-F1
#
_entry.id   AF-A0AA42YF18-F1
#
_cell.length_a   1.000
_cell.length_b   1.000
_cell.length_c   1.000
_cell.angle_alpha   90.00
_cell.angle_beta   90.00
_cell.angle_gamma   90.00
#
_symmetry.space_group_name_H-M   'P 1'
#
loop_
_entity.id
_entity.type
_entity.pdbx_description
1 polymer ?
#
loop_
_entity_poly.entity_id
_entity_poly.type
_entity_poly.pdbx_seq_one_letter_code
_entity_poly.pdbx_strand_id
1 'polypeptide(L)' 'MRLPRGVVLAVAALAVLHNDLWWWNDPRLVLGLPVGLAYHLAFCLAATLVMAVAARRLGRGGDGGEER' A
#
# COMPACT_ATOMS: atom_id res chain seq x y z
N MET A 1 18.74 10.50 2.25
CA MET A 1 17.72 9.43 2.09
C MET A 1 17.44 9.23 0.60
N ARG A 2 17.99 8.18 -0.03
CA ARG A 2 17.64 7.82 -1.40
C ARG A 2 16.51 6.79 -1.33
N LEU A 3 15.27 7.27 -1.39
CA LEU A 3 14.11 6.38 -1.50
C LEU A 3 14.18 5.65 -2.84
N PRO A 4 14.05 4.31 -2.87
CA PRO A 4 14.06 3.57 -4.11
C PRO A 4 12.87 4.03 -4.96
N ARG A 5 13.13 4.33 -6.24
CA ARG A 5 12.12 4.85 -7.18
C ARG A 5 10.86 3.98 -7.21
N GLY A 6 10.99 2.66 -7.00
CA GLY A 6 9.85 1.74 -6.91
C GLY A 6 8.91 2.01 -5.73
N VAL A 7 9.41 2.40 -4.56
CA VAL A 7 8.56 2.76 -3.40
C VAL A 7 7.85 4.08 -3.66
N VAL A 8 8.54 5.04 -4.26
CA VAL A 8 7.94 6.33 -4.62
C VAL A 8 6.81 6.13 -5.64
N LEU A 9 7.03 5.31 -6.67
CA LEU A 9 6.00 4.97 -7.67
C LEU A 9 4.82 4.22 -7.02
N ALA A 10 5.08 3.28 -6.11
CA ALA A 10 4.02 2.56 -5.40
C ALA A 10 3.17 3.49 -4.53
N VAL A 11 3.80 4.41 -3.80
CA VAL A 11 3.10 5.42 -2.98
C VAL A 11 2.30 6.39 -3.85
N ALA A 12 2.86 6.84 -4.98
CA ALA A 12 2.14 7.70 -5.91
C ALA A 12 0.92 6.99 -6.52
N ALA A 13 1.06 5.71 -6.90
CA ALA A 13 -0.06 4.90 -7.37
C ALA A 13 -1.14 4.73 -6.30
N LEU A 14 -0.75 4.46 -5.05
CA LEU A 14 -1.67 4.45 -3.90
C LEU A 14 -2.38 5.80 -3.74
N ALA A 15 -1.69 6.94 -3.85
CA ALA A 15 -2.32 8.25 -3.71
C ALA A 15 -3.38 8.53 -4.79
N VAL A 16 -3.16 8.08 -6.02
CA VAL A 16 -4.15 8.17 -7.11
C VAL A 16 -5.30 7.20 -6.87
N LEU A 17 -5.01 5.97 -6.44
CA LEU A 17 -6.00 4.94 -6.15
C LEU A 17 -6.88 5.33 -4.95
N HIS A 18 -6.33 6.07 -3.99
CA HIS A 18 -7.07 6.57 -2.82
C HIS A 18 -8.13 7.60 -3.16
N ASN A 19 -8.07 8.23 -4.33
CA ASN A 19 -8.99 9.32 -4.64
C ASN A 19 -10.45 8.89 -4.73
N ASP A 20 -10.78 7.59 -4.65
CA ASP A 20 -12.15 7.04 -4.62
C ASP A 20 -13.10 7.55 -5.75
N LEU A 21 -12.54 8.22 -6.75
CA LEU A 21 -13.26 8.82 -7.89
C LEU A 21 -13.83 7.75 -8.83
N TRP A 22 -13.31 6.52 -8.78
CA TRP A 22 -13.68 5.45 -9.70
C TRP A 22 -14.99 4.75 -9.32
N TRP A 23 -15.24 4.57 -8.02
CA TRP A 23 -16.35 3.73 -7.56
C TRP A 23 -17.36 4.44 -6.67
N TRP A 24 -17.27 5.77 -6.59
CA TRP A 24 -18.16 6.65 -5.83
C TRP A 24 -19.67 6.38 -6.08
N ASN A 25 -20.05 5.92 -7.28
CA ASN A 25 -21.45 5.77 -7.67
C ASN A 25 -21.91 4.32 -7.95
N ASP A 26 -21.11 3.29 -7.65
CA ASP A 26 -21.59 1.90 -7.78
C ASP A 26 -22.21 1.42 -6.46
N PRO A 27 -23.53 1.13 -6.45
CA PRO A 27 -24.19 0.55 -5.29
C PRO A 27 -24.01 -0.97 -5.20
N ARG A 28 -22.99 -1.55 -5.85
CA ARG A 28 -22.78 -3.00 -5.84
C ARG A 28 -22.34 -3.45 -4.45
N LEU A 29 -23.05 -4.42 -3.88
CA LEU A 29 -22.66 -5.07 -2.63
C LEU A 29 -21.72 -6.24 -2.92
N VAL A 30 -20.52 -6.19 -2.36
CA VAL A 30 -19.58 -7.31 -2.34
C VAL A 30 -19.61 -7.92 -0.94
N LEU A 31 -20.01 -9.19 -0.83
CA LEU A 31 -20.15 -9.91 0.45
C LEU A 31 -21.07 -9.22 1.47
N GLY A 32 -22.02 -8.40 1.03
CA GLY A 32 -22.93 -7.65 1.90
C GLY A 32 -22.42 -6.26 2.30
N LEU A 33 -21.26 -5.82 1.81
CA LEU A 33 -20.70 -4.49 2.07
C LEU A 33 -20.63 -3.66 0.77
N PRO A 34 -20.73 -2.32 0.83
CA PRO A 34 -20.57 -1.47 -0.34
C PRO A 34 -19.20 -1.70 -1.00
N VAL A 35 -19.17 -1.76 -2.34
CA VAL A 35 -17.93 -1.96 -3.10
C VAL A 35 -16.85 -0.92 -2.75
N GLY A 36 -17.24 0.34 -2.49
CA GLY A 36 -16.31 1.38 -2.04
C GLY A 36 -15.64 1.06 -0.70
N LEU A 37 -16.34 0.37 0.21
CA LEU A 37 -15.80 -0.01 1.51
C LEU A 37 -14.89 -1.24 1.42
N ALA A 38 -15.27 -2.24 0.60
CA ALA A 38 -14.40 -3.36 0.28
C ALA A 38 -13.10 -2.89 -0.41
N TYR A 39 -13.21 -1.90 -1.28
CA TYR A 39 -12.09 -1.25 -1.95
C TYR A 39 -11.17 -0.52 -0.96
N HIS A 40 -11.74 0.25 -0.02
CA HIS A 40 -10.98 0.87 1.07
C HIS A 40 -10.20 -0.15 1.91
N LEU A 41 -10.81 -1.30 2.20
CA LEU A 41 -10.14 -2.37 2.95
C LEU A 41 -8.94 -2.93 2.17
N ALA A 42 -9.13 -3.21 0.89
CA ALA A 42 -8.06 -3.66 -0.01
C ALA A 42 -6.95 -2.61 -0.14
N PHE A 43 -7.31 -1.32 -0.20
CA PHE A 43 -6.38 -0.21 -0.25
C PHE A 43 -5.49 -0.16 1.01
N CYS A 44 -6.07 -0.27 2.21
CA CYS A 44 -5.33 -0.31 3.47
C CYS A 44 -4.34 -1.49 3.52
N LEU A 45 -4.76 -2.67 3.04
CA LEU A 45 -3.87 -3.83 2.96
C LEU A 45 -2.70 -3.59 1.98
N ALA A 46 -2.97 -3.02 0.81
CA ALA A 46 -1.94 -2.69 -0.18
C ALA A 46 -0.95 -1.66 0.37
N ALA A 47 -1.43 -0.60 1.03
CA ALA A 47 -0.59 0.41 1.68
C ALA A 47 0.31 -0.21 2.75
N THR A 48 -0.25 -1.10 3.58
CA THR A 48 0.49 -1.82 4.62
C THR A 48 1.61 -2.68 4.02
N LEU A 49 1.32 -3.39 2.92
CA LEU A 49 2.32 -4.21 2.23
C LEU A 49 3.46 -3.36 1.65
N VAL A 50 3.14 -2.23 1.01
CA VAL A 50 4.14 -1.31 0.46
C VAL A 50 5.03 -0.76 1.58
N MET A 51 4.45 -0.36 2.71
CA MET A 51 5.21 0.10 3.87
C MET A 51 6.04 -1.01 4.52
N ALA A 52 5.53 -2.25 4.60
CA ALA A 52 6.28 -3.38 5.11
C ALA A 52 7.49 -3.71 4.22
N VAL A 53 7.32 -3.67 2.89
CA VAL A 53 8.43 -3.84 1.94
C VAL A 53 9.44 -2.71 2.08
N ALA A 54 8.99 -1.46 2.17
CA ALA A 54 9.86 -0.31 2.38
C ALA A 54 10.66 -0.42 3.69
N ALA A 55 10.00 -0.80 4.79
CA ALA A 55 10.62 -1.01 6.10
C ALA A 55 11.65 -2.14 6.06
N ARG A 56 11.37 -3.28 5.40
CA ARG A 56 12.35 -4.36 5.22
C ARG A 56 13.55 -3.95 4.38
N ARG A 57 13.35 -3.13 3.35
CA ARG A 57 14.44 -2.59 2.51
C ARG A 57 15.31 -1.61 3.28
N LEU A 58 14.72 -0.85 4.20
CA LEU A 58 15.43 0.05 5.10
C LEU A 58 16.20 -0.73 6.18
N GLY A 59 15.57 -1.74 6.80
CA GLY A 59 16.16 -2.58 7.84
C GLY A 59 17.28 -3.52 7.35
N ARG A 60 17.23 -3.99 6.10
CA ARG A 60 18.33 -4.75 5.47
C ARG A 60 19.62 -3.95 5.28
N GLY A 61 19.62 -2.64 5.51
CA GLY A 61 20.84 -1.84 5.61
C GLY A 61 21.57 -1.97 6.94
N GLY A 62 20.99 -2.63 7.95
CA GLY A 62 21.55 -2.75 9.30
C GLY A 62 21.91 -4.18 9.75
N ASP A 63 21.66 -5.21 8.93
CA ASP A 63 21.83 -6.62 9.33
C ASP A 63 23.17 -7.21 8.85
N GLY A 64 24.24 -6.42 8.92
CA GLY A 64 25.57 -6.74 8.43
C GLY A 64 26.61 -7.00 9.52
N GLY A 65 26.25 -7.60 10.64
CA GLY A 65 27.20 -7.85 11.73
C GLY A 65 26.61 -8.52 12.95
N GLU A 66 26.23 -9.79 12.82
CA GLU A 66 26.31 -10.71 13.96
C GLU A 66 27.30 -11.82 13.60
N GLU A 67 28.57 -11.47 13.82
CA GLU A 67 29.72 -12.35 13.86
C GLU A 67 29.78 -13.02 15.23
N ARG A 68 29.41 -14.30 15.31
CA ARG A 68 29.92 -15.26 16.30
C ARG A 68 29.99 -16.67 15.70
#